data_AF-A0A8K0CBY6-F1
#
_entry.id   AF-A0A8K0CBY6-F1
#
_cell.length_a   1.000
_cell.length_b   1.000
_cell.length_c   1.000
_cell.angle_alpha   90.00
_cell.angle_beta   90.00
_cell.angle_gamma   90.00
#
_symmetry.space_group_name_H-M   'P 1'
#
loop_
_entity.id
_entity.type
_entity.pdbx_description
1 polymer ?
#
loop_
_entity_poly.entity_id
_entity_poly.type
_entity_poly.pdbx_seq_one_letter_code
_entity_poly.pdbx_strand_id
1 'polypeptide(L)'
;VSPSGMITYLSKAYGGRASDKAIFNKEKIIELLIPGHNAIMVDKGFLIDDECKRNYIKLYRPPFLGRGKSQFSKEEAEETAEIARARVHVERIQRLKNFTLLKNRYSWTLLPLIDDILVIVSALVNLSEPILSSDKF
;
A
#
# COMPACT_ATOMS: atom_id res chain seq x y z
N VAL A 1 1.90 -0.74 -7.95
CA VAL A 1 2.76 0.45 -7.79
C VAL A 1 2.77 1.16 -9.13
N SER A 2 2.59 2.48 -9.15
CA SER A 2 2.68 3.23 -10.41
C SER A 2 4.08 3.05 -11.03
N PRO A 3 4.21 3.02 -12.36
CA PRO A 3 5.53 2.86 -12.99
C PRO A 3 6.56 3.91 -12.56
N SER A 4 6.09 5.09 -12.18
CA SER A 4 6.90 6.21 -11.66
C SER A 4 7.12 6.18 -10.14
N GLY A 5 6.48 5.25 -9.41
CA GLY A 5 6.51 5.20 -7.95
C GLY A 5 5.68 6.28 -7.24
N MET A 6 4.97 7.12 -8.00
CA MET A 6 4.10 8.18 -7.45
C MET A 6 2.87 7.62 -6.74
N ILE A 7 2.39 8.37 -5.75
CA ILE A 7 1.10 8.19 -5.08
C ILE A 7 0.01 8.59 -6.08
N THR A 8 -0.82 7.63 -6.49
CA THR A 8 -1.90 7.84 -7.48
C THR A 8 -3.29 7.91 -6.86
N TYR A 9 -3.43 7.50 -5.59
CA TYR A 9 -4.70 7.50 -4.88
C TYR A 9 -4.44 7.73 -3.40
N LEU A 10 -5.27 8.57 -2.78
CA LEU A 10 -5.25 8.89 -1.37
C LEU A 10 -6.69 8.88 -0.86
N SER A 11 -6.99 8.04 0.13
CA SER A 11 -8.29 8.03 0.79
C SER A 11 -8.39 9.21 1.77
N LYS A 12 -9.60 9.47 2.27
CA LYS A 12 -9.77 10.32 3.46
C LYS A 12 -9.03 9.76 4.66
N ALA A 13 -8.76 10.60 5.65
CA ALA A 13 -8.21 10.19 6.92
C ALA A 13 -9.21 9.34 7.70
N TYR A 14 -8.71 8.28 8.31
CA TYR A 14 -9.48 7.39 9.18
C TYR A 14 -8.86 7.34 10.57
N GLY A 15 -9.70 7.24 11.59
CA GLY A 15 -9.23 7.04 12.97
C GLY A 15 -8.56 5.68 13.13
N GLY A 16 -7.59 5.58 14.04
CA GLY A 16 -6.75 4.37 14.21
C GLY A 16 -7.45 3.07 14.63
N ARG A 17 -8.78 3.10 14.87
CA ARG A 17 -9.60 1.90 15.10
C ARG A 17 -10.23 1.34 13.82
N ALA A 18 -10.20 2.09 12.72
CA ALA A 18 -10.68 1.61 11.43
C ALA A 18 -9.68 0.60 10.87
N SER A 19 -10.14 -0.62 10.57
CA SER A 19 -9.31 -1.62 9.90
C SER A 19 -9.09 -1.27 8.44
N ASP A 20 -7.92 -1.61 7.88
CA ASP A 20 -7.60 -1.41 6.47
C ASP A 20 -8.66 -1.99 5.52
N LYS A 21 -9.22 -3.16 5.86
CA LYS A 21 -10.30 -3.80 5.10
C LYS A 21 -11.58 -2.98 5.06
N ALA A 22 -11.98 -2.39 6.19
CA ALA A 22 -13.16 -1.53 6.23
C ALA A 22 -12.95 -0.27 5.37
N ILE A 23 -11.76 0.32 5.41
CA ILE A 23 -11.41 1.48 4.60
C ILE A 23 -11.45 1.11 3.11
N PHE A 24 -10.79 0.02 2.72
CA PHE A 24 -10.73 -0.46 1.34
C PHE A 24 -12.12 -0.70 0.73
N ASN A 25 -13.01 -1.35 1.49
CA ASN A 25 -14.37 -1.62 1.05
C ASN A 25 -15.21 -0.34 0.98
N LYS A 26 -15.06 0.57 1.95
CA LYS A 26 -15.81 1.85 1.98
C LYS A 26 -15.39 2.79 0.85
N GLU A 27 -14.09 2.86 0.57
CA GLU A 27 -13.51 3.66 -0.50
C GLU A 27 -13.68 3.02 -1.89
N LYS A 28 -14.22 1.80 -1.95
CA LYS A 28 -14.49 1.07 -3.20
C LYS A 28 -13.24 0.95 -4.10
N ILE A 29 -12.07 0.80 -3.49
CA ILE A 29 -10.78 0.78 -4.21
C ILE A 29 -10.77 -0.30 -5.31
N ILE A 30 -11.44 -1.43 -5.07
CA ILE A 30 -11.52 -2.53 -6.03
C ILE A 30 -12.22 -2.14 -7.35
N GLU A 31 -13.16 -1.19 -7.30
CA GLU A 31 -13.90 -0.68 -8.47
C GLU A 31 -13.01 0.22 -9.35
N LEU A 32 -11.88 0.71 -8.81
CA LEU A 32 -10.90 1.51 -9.55
C LEU A 32 -9.92 0.66 -10.35
N LEU A 33 -9.90 -0.66 -10.13
CA LEU A 33 -8.95 -1.58 -10.74
C LEU A 33 -9.55 -2.27 -11.95
N ILE A 34 -8.71 -2.49 -12.97
CA ILE A 34 -9.10 -3.22 -14.17
C ILE A 34 -8.87 -4.72 -13.94
N PRO A 35 -9.93 -5.56 -13.97
CA PRO A 35 -9.81 -7.01 -13.85
C PRO A 35 -8.81 -7.61 -14.86
N GLY A 36 -7.97 -8.54 -14.40
CA GLY A 36 -6.94 -9.18 -15.24
C GLY A 36 -5.72 -8.31 -15.61
N HIS A 37 -5.81 -6.98 -15.51
CA HIS A 37 -4.70 -6.06 -15.82
C HIS A 37 -4.02 -5.50 -14.56
N ASN A 38 -4.77 -5.38 -13.47
CA ASN A 38 -4.25 -4.86 -12.21
C ASN A 38 -4.16 -5.94 -11.14
N ALA A 39 -3.22 -5.73 -10.23
CA ALA A 39 -3.01 -6.58 -9.07
C ALA A 39 -2.81 -5.72 -7.82
N ILE A 40 -3.20 -6.24 -6.67
CA ILE A 40 -3.04 -5.56 -5.37
C ILE A 40 -1.91 -6.24 -4.61
N MET A 41 -1.01 -5.45 -4.03
CA MET A 41 -0.06 -5.93 -3.02
C MET A 41 -0.47 -5.38 -1.65
N VAL A 42 -0.57 -6.25 -0.64
CA VAL A 42 -0.98 -5.85 0.72
C VAL A 42 -0.05 -6.39 1.80
N ASP A 43 -0.10 -5.75 2.98
CA ASP A 43 0.56 -6.26 4.17
C ASP A 43 -0.04 -7.59 4.64
N LYS A 44 0.76 -8.37 5.37
CA LYS A 44 0.43 -9.74 5.77
C LYS A 44 -0.92 -9.90 6.48
N GLY A 45 -1.32 -8.91 7.29
CA GLY A 45 -2.56 -8.92 8.08
C GLY A 45 -3.81 -8.45 7.32
N PHE A 46 -3.67 -8.02 6.06
CA PHE A 46 -4.76 -7.45 5.29
C PHE A 46 -5.47 -8.54 4.47
N LEU A 47 -6.62 -8.99 4.97
CA LEU A 47 -7.38 -10.13 4.43
C LEU A 47 -8.48 -9.68 3.47
N ILE A 48 -8.16 -9.55 2.18
CA ILE A 48 -9.11 -9.19 1.09
C ILE A 48 -9.19 -10.24 -0.02
N ASP A 49 -8.82 -11.48 0.29
CA ASP A 49 -8.75 -12.58 -0.67
C ASP A 49 -10.10 -12.81 -1.38
N ASP A 50 -11.23 -12.71 -0.66
CA ASP A 50 -12.57 -12.92 -1.22
C ASP A 50 -13.04 -11.76 -2.09
N GLU A 51 -12.70 -10.52 -1.72
CA GLU A 51 -12.94 -9.34 -2.55
C GLU A 51 -12.17 -9.44 -3.86
N CYS A 52 -10.87 -9.76 -3.81
CA CYS A 52 -10.02 -9.90 -4.99
C CYS A 52 -10.48 -11.03 -5.92
N LYS A 53 -10.78 -12.21 -5.36
CA LYS A 53 -11.26 -13.38 -6.14
C LYS A 53 -12.56 -13.08 -6.90
N ARG A 54 -13.53 -12.42 -6.24
CA ARG A 54 -14.81 -12.07 -6.89
C ARG A 54 -14.68 -11.09 -8.04
N ASN A 55 -13.64 -10.26 -8.03
CA ASN A 55 -13.41 -9.23 -9.05
C ASN A 55 -12.29 -9.59 -10.04
N TYR A 56 -11.81 -10.85 -10.02
CA TYR A 56 -10.73 -11.31 -10.88
C TYR A 56 -9.46 -10.45 -10.78
N ILE A 57 -9.13 -10.00 -9.56
CA ILE A 57 -7.93 -9.23 -9.25
C ILE A 57 -6.91 -10.14 -8.57
N LYS A 58 -5.68 -10.13 -9.08
CA LYS A 58 -4.57 -10.88 -8.46
C LYS A 58 -4.14 -10.19 -7.15
N LEU A 59 -4.02 -10.96 -6.08
CA LEU A 59 -3.58 -10.49 -4.77
C LEU A 59 -2.18 -11.03 -4.45
N TYR A 60 -1.24 -10.12 -4.22
CA TYR A 60 0.11 -10.41 -3.72
C TYR A 60 0.17 -10.09 -2.24
N ARG A 61 0.27 -11.12 -1.40
CA ARG A 61 0.37 -10.97 0.05
C ARG A 61 1.56 -11.80 0.55
N PRO A 62 2.45 -11.23 1.39
CA PRO A 62 3.56 -11.99 1.96
C PRO A 62 3.04 -13.25 2.69
N PRO A 63 3.68 -14.42 2.49
CA PRO A 63 3.16 -15.68 2.99
C PRO A 63 3.16 -15.76 4.52
N PHE A 64 2.25 -16.59 5.04
CA PHE A 64 2.28 -17.05 6.43
C PHE A 64 3.21 -18.26 6.52
N LEU A 65 4.28 -18.18 7.34
CA LEU A 65 4.90 -19.39 7.88
C LEU A 65 3.85 -20.04 8.79
N GLY A 66 3.12 -21.03 8.27
CA GLY A 66 2.16 -21.81 9.04
C GLY A 66 2.88 -22.51 10.20
N ARG A 67 2.17 -22.71 11.32
CA ARG A 67 2.68 -23.56 12.42
C ARG A 67 2.98 -24.95 11.84
N GLY A 68 4.25 -25.35 11.83
CA GLY A 68 4.70 -26.68 11.40
C GLY A 68 5.47 -26.75 10.07
N LYS A 69 5.57 -25.65 9.29
CA LYS A 69 6.49 -25.59 8.13
C LYS A 69 7.79 -24.90 8.56
N SER A 70 8.93 -25.59 8.45
CA SER A 70 10.26 -25.01 8.74
C SER A 70 10.90 -24.32 7.52
N GLN A 71 10.49 -24.68 6.30
CA GLN A 71 11.04 -24.16 5.04
C GLN A 71 9.95 -24.02 3.96
N PHE A 72 10.12 -23.06 3.06
CA PHE A 72 9.33 -22.89 1.83
C PHE A 72 9.81 -23.87 0.75
N SER A 73 8.94 -24.28 -0.17
CA SER A 73 9.39 -24.94 -1.41
C SER A 73 10.22 -23.99 -2.28
N LYS A 74 10.93 -24.51 -3.28
CA LYS A 74 11.72 -23.67 -4.19
C LYS A 74 10.84 -22.64 -4.91
N GLU A 75 9.66 -23.07 -5.34
CA GLU A 75 8.67 -22.25 -6.05
C GLU A 75 8.06 -21.19 -5.10
N GLU A 76 7.70 -21.58 -3.88
CA GLU A 76 7.21 -20.64 -2.85
C GLU A 76 8.29 -19.60 -2.50
N ALA A 77 9.56 -20.01 -2.46
CA ALA A 77 10.68 -19.12 -2.17
C ALA A 77 10.95 -18.12 -3.31
N GLU A 78 10.84 -18.55 -4.56
CA GLU A 78 10.94 -17.69 -5.75
C GLU A 78 9.81 -16.65 -5.77
N GLU A 79 8.56 -17.05 -5.57
CA GLU A 79 7.42 -16.14 -5.52
C GLU A 79 7.55 -15.14 -4.35
N THR A 80 8.01 -15.61 -3.19
CA THR A 80 8.29 -14.74 -2.03
C THR A 80 9.39 -13.73 -2.34
N ALA A 81 10.44 -14.14 -3.06
CA ALA A 81 11.51 -13.25 -3.45
C ALA A 81 11.03 -12.18 -4.44
N GLU A 82 10.16 -12.52 -5.39
CA GLU A 82 9.54 -11.56 -6.30
C GLU A 82 8.66 -10.55 -5.57
N ILE A 83 7.80 -11.02 -4.65
CA ILE A 83 6.97 -10.16 -3.81
C ILE A 83 7.85 -9.22 -2.97
N ALA A 84 8.94 -9.73 -2.40
CA ALA A 84 9.89 -8.92 -1.62
C ALA A 84 10.59 -7.85 -2.48
N ARG A 85 11.01 -8.19 -3.71
CA ARG A 85 11.60 -7.22 -4.65
C ARG A 85 10.61 -6.12 -5.03
N ALA A 86 9.36 -6.49 -5.31
CA ALA A 86 8.31 -5.51 -5.61
C ALA A 86 7.96 -4.65 -4.38
N ARG A 87 7.99 -5.22 -3.16
CA ARG A 87 7.77 -4.50 -1.90
C ARG A 87 8.77 -3.37 -1.68
N VAL A 88 10.01 -3.49 -2.13
CA VAL A 88 11.00 -2.39 -2.06
C VAL A 88 10.47 -1.10 -2.70
N HIS A 89 9.69 -1.21 -3.78
CA HIS A 89 9.10 -0.05 -4.44
C HIS A 89 7.98 0.57 -3.60
N VAL A 90 7.21 -0.24 -2.87
CA VAL A 90 6.19 0.22 -1.92
C VAL A 90 6.84 0.90 -0.70
N GLU A 91 7.94 0.34 -0.18
CA GLU A 91 8.63 0.89 0.98
C GLU A 91 9.27 2.26 0.71
N ARG A 92 9.57 2.60 -0.55
CA ARG A 92 10.03 3.96 -0.88
C ARG A 92 8.96 5.03 -0.70
N ILE A 93 7.67 4.67 -0.74
CA ILE A 93 6.54 5.58 -0.43
C ILE A 93 6.49 5.91 1.08
N GLN A 94 7.24 5.20 1.93
CA GLN A 94 7.37 5.53 3.36
C GLN A 94 7.96 6.94 3.60
N ARG A 95 8.42 7.66 2.57
CA ARG A 95 8.74 9.10 2.64
C ARG A 95 7.59 9.94 3.22
N LEU A 96 6.32 9.54 3.01
CA LEU A 96 5.18 10.15 3.71
C LEU A 96 5.34 10.15 5.23
N LYS A 97 5.88 9.07 5.79
CA LYS A 97 6.12 8.94 7.23
C LYS A 97 7.27 9.80 7.73
N ASN A 98 8.08 10.41 6.86
CA ASN A 98 9.17 11.29 7.28
C ASN A 98 8.69 12.64 7.79
N PHE A 99 7.49 13.06 7.42
CA PHE A 99 6.90 14.31 7.90
C PHE A 99 6.58 14.18 9.39
N THR A 100 7.29 14.95 10.22
CA THR A 100 7.12 14.99 11.70
C THR A 100 5.67 15.23 12.11
N LEU A 101 4.92 15.95 11.26
CA LEU A 101 3.51 16.24 11.42
C LEU A 101 2.61 14.98 11.42
N LEU A 102 3.03 13.91 10.75
CA LEU A 102 2.36 12.60 10.73
C LEU A 102 2.94 11.61 11.75
N LYS A 103 4.08 11.92 12.38
CA LYS A 103 4.71 11.07 13.42
C LYS A 103 4.17 11.33 14.81
N ASN A 104 3.78 12.56 15.10
CA ASN A 104 3.37 12.99 16.44
C ASN A 104 1.86 12.91 16.65
N ARG A 105 1.45 12.92 17.93
CA ARG A 105 0.04 13.04 18.32
C ARG A 105 -0.55 14.30 17.67
N TYR A 106 -1.59 14.11 16.88
CA TYR A 106 -2.25 15.20 16.19
C TYR A 106 -3.04 16.08 17.17
N SER A 107 -2.96 17.40 17.01
CA SER A 107 -3.81 18.31 17.79
C SER A 107 -5.26 18.21 17.33
N TRP A 108 -6.20 18.19 18.28
CA TRP A 108 -7.63 18.18 17.99
C TRP A 108 -8.07 19.34 17.09
N THR A 109 -7.41 20.49 17.21
CA THR A 109 -7.67 21.69 16.40
C THR A 109 -7.36 21.49 14.92
N LEU A 110 -6.43 20.59 14.59
CA LEU A 110 -6.01 20.33 13.22
C LEU A 110 -6.80 19.19 12.56
N LEU A 111 -7.59 18.42 13.33
CA LEU A 111 -8.39 17.32 12.78
C LEU A 111 -9.31 17.73 11.62
N PRO A 112 -9.95 18.91 11.60
CA PRO A 112 -10.75 19.33 10.46
C PRO A 112 -9.95 19.51 9.16
N LEU A 113 -8.63 19.70 9.27
CA LEU A 113 -7.71 19.96 8.16
C LEU A 113 -6.88 18.73 7.76
N ILE A 114 -7.10 17.58 8.40
CA ILE A 114 -6.26 16.40 8.22
C ILE A 114 -6.25 15.90 6.77
N ASP A 115 -7.40 15.94 6.10
CA ASP A 115 -7.53 15.49 4.71
C ASP A 115 -6.71 16.38 3.77
N ASP A 116 -6.82 17.71 3.91
CA ASP A 116 -6.06 18.68 3.13
C ASP A 116 -4.56 18.53 3.37
N ILE A 117 -4.17 18.32 4.62
CA ILE A 117 -2.77 18.12 5.00
C ILE A 117 -2.21 16.84 4.37
N LEU A 118 -2.98 15.74 4.36
CA LEU A 118 -2.56 14.50 3.70
C LEU A 118 -2.40 14.69 2.19
N VAL A 119 -3.28 15.45 1.54
CA VAL A 119 -3.19 15.78 0.12
C VAL A 119 -1.92 16.59 -0.17
N ILE A 120 -1.67 17.66 0.58
CA ILE A 120 -0.48 18.52 0.41
C ILE A 120 0.80 17.71 0.63
N VAL A 121 0.88 16.93 1.70
CA VAL A 121 2.05 16.10 2.00
C VAL A 121 2.29 15.06 0.90
N SER A 122 1.23 14.43 0.40
CA SER A 122 1.32 13.48 -0.72
C SER A 122 1.80 14.14 -2.02
N ALA A 123 1.30 15.35 -2.31
CA ALA A 123 1.76 16.13 -3.45
C ALA A 123 3.24 16.50 -3.32
N LEU A 124 3.69 16.92 -2.14
CA LEU A 124 5.11 17.21 -1.87
C LEU A 124 5.99 15.96 -2.06
N VAL A 125 5.54 14.78 -1.62
CA VAL A 125 6.26 13.52 -1.86
C VAL A 125 6.36 13.20 -3.35
N ASN A 126 5.30 13.43 -4.13
CA ASN A 126 5.31 13.22 -5.58
C ASN A 126 6.20 14.23 -6.33
N LEU A 127 6.35 15.45 -5.82
CA LEU A 127 7.21 16.51 -6.40
C LEU A 127 8.68 16.42 -5.96
N SER A 128 8.97 15.66 -4.90
CA SER A 128 10.33 15.41 -4.44
C SER A 128 11.11 14.55 -5.43
N GLU A 129 12.43 14.48 -5.26
CA GLU A 129 13.32 13.74 -6.18
C GLU A 129 12.77 12.35 -6.56
N PRO A 130 12.88 11.96 -7.85
CA PRO A 130 12.30 10.73 -8.37
C PRO A 130 12.59 9.53 -7.47
N ILE A 131 11.54 8.75 -7.19
CA ILE A 131 11.65 7.52 -6.40
C ILE A 131 12.48 6.45 -7.16
N LEU A 132 12.60 6.61 -8.47
CA LEU A 132 13.36 5.75 -9.39
C LEU A 132 14.43 6.59 -10.09
N SER A 133 15.66 6.08 -10.13
CA SER A 133 16.74 6.65 -10.94
C SER A 133 16.38 6.53 -12.43
N SER A 134 16.72 7.54 -13.23
CA SER A 134 16.51 7.54 -14.69
C SER A 134 17.13 6.33 -15.40
N ASP A 135 18.17 5.73 -14.83
CA ASP A 135 18.92 4.59 -15.40
C ASP A 135 18.28 3.20 -15.17
N LYS A 136 17.01 3.12 -14.74
CA LYS A 136 16.35 1.84 -14.42
C LYS A 136 15.08 1.56 -15.24
N PHE A 137 14.88 2.27 -16.34
CA PHE A 137 13.81 2.00 -17.31
C PHE A 137 14.37 1.27 -18.53
#